data_AF-A0AB36V3P7-F1
#
_entry.id   AF-A0AB36V3P7-F1
#
_cell.length_a   1.000
_cell.length_b   1.000
_cell.length_c   1.000
_cell.angle_alpha   90.00
_cell.angle_beta   90.00
_cell.angle_gamma   90.00
#
_symmetry.space_group_name_H-M   'P 1'
#
loop_
_entity.id
_entity.type
_entity.pdbx_description
1 polymer ?
#
loop_
_entity_poly.entity_id
_entity_poly.type
_entity_poly.pdbx_seq_one_letter_code
_entity_poly.pdbx_strand_id
1 'polypeptide(L)'
;MFKLTEREYDFYTWNGVRLELNLAFDNILMLFDLFEDESINEYLKTDVALNMLVVDKVDVNQLDVERKSMLLLDILKDRLDIDLRLLMKKKIEEKEEEKAPTIPTVDFVVDAERIFSSFLFDYSIDLIEQQGKMQWNKFMALFRNLSSKSPMGQALHYRTCDIPPKDKTNSDERKRIKKMKELYELPKAKAIREQQEFIAFQKRMEAQKDKMKGR
;
A
#
# COMPACT_ATOMS: atom_id res chain seq x y z
N MET A 1 5.05 7.00 -13.85
CA MET A 1 4.38 6.25 -14.95
C MET A 1 5.43 5.42 -15.69
N PHE A 2 5.21 4.10 -15.88
CA PHE A 2 6.15 3.20 -16.57
C PHE A 2 6.25 3.53 -18.07
N LYS A 3 7.47 3.68 -18.60
CA LYS A 3 7.73 3.98 -20.02
C LYS A 3 8.73 3.00 -20.60
N LEU A 4 8.36 2.35 -21.70
CA LEU A 4 9.24 1.40 -22.41
C LEU A 4 10.48 2.05 -23.05
N THR A 5 10.44 3.36 -23.28
CA THR A 5 11.55 4.12 -23.89
C THR A 5 12.52 4.70 -22.87
N GLU A 6 12.22 4.59 -21.58
CA GLU A 6 13.06 5.11 -20.51
C GLU A 6 14.21 4.13 -20.23
N ARG A 7 15.46 4.60 -20.39
CA ARG A 7 16.66 3.76 -20.24
C ARG A 7 17.38 3.95 -18.92
N GLU A 8 17.22 5.12 -18.30
CA GLU A 8 17.94 5.54 -17.09
C GLU A 8 16.97 5.75 -15.92
N TYR A 9 16.06 4.79 -15.71
CA TYR A 9 15.05 4.86 -14.65
C TYR A 9 15.68 4.99 -13.25
N ASP A 10 16.84 4.38 -13.08
CA ASP A 10 17.61 4.34 -11.84
C ASP A 10 18.39 5.64 -11.62
N PHE A 11 18.34 6.60 -12.55
CA PHE A 11 18.94 7.91 -12.38
C PHE A 11 17.90 8.99 -12.14
N TYR A 12 18.23 9.91 -11.24
CA TYR A 12 17.39 11.05 -10.90
C TYR A 12 18.22 12.33 -10.86
N THR A 13 17.78 13.36 -11.57
CA THR A 13 18.46 14.67 -11.56
C THR A 13 17.71 15.60 -10.62
N TRP A 14 18.37 16.01 -9.55
CA TRP A 14 17.81 16.92 -8.55
C TRP A 14 18.71 18.15 -8.44
N ASN A 15 18.15 19.35 -8.70
CA ASN A 15 18.91 20.61 -8.69
C ASN A 15 20.22 20.59 -9.49
N GLY A 16 20.24 19.88 -10.63
CA GLY A 16 21.40 19.76 -11.51
C GLY A 16 22.41 18.67 -11.10
N VAL A 17 22.23 18.03 -9.94
CA VAL A 17 23.02 16.88 -9.49
C VAL A 17 22.38 15.59 -9.97
N ARG A 18 23.18 14.70 -10.57
CA ARG A 18 22.70 13.39 -11.05
C ARG A 18 22.96 12.35 -9.97
N LEU A 19 21.88 11.77 -9.44
CA LEU A 19 21.90 10.74 -8.42
C LEU A 19 21.58 9.37 -9.05
N GLU A 20 22.32 8.34 -8.66
CA GLU A 20 21.97 6.95 -8.90
C GLU A 20 21.13 6.42 -7.74
N LEU A 21 20.02 5.78 -8.06
CA LEU A 21 19.01 5.31 -7.13
C LEU A 21 18.94 3.78 -7.10
N ASN A 22 18.83 3.22 -5.91
CA ASN A 22 18.48 1.82 -5.70
C ASN A 22 16.96 1.68 -5.59
N LEU A 23 16.29 1.49 -6.72
CA LEU A 23 14.84 1.32 -6.80
C LEU A 23 14.42 -0.14 -6.91
N ALA A 24 15.26 -1.08 -6.48
CA ALA A 24 14.92 -2.49 -6.43
C ALA A 24 13.69 -2.72 -5.54
N PHE A 25 12.78 -3.60 -5.96
CA PHE A 25 11.47 -3.74 -5.32
C PHE A 25 11.56 -4.08 -3.84
N ASP A 26 12.50 -4.94 -3.45
CA ASP A 26 12.76 -5.36 -2.08
C ASP A 26 13.28 -4.20 -1.22
N ASN A 27 14.11 -3.32 -1.80
CA ASN A 27 14.54 -2.09 -1.13
C ASN A 27 13.36 -1.14 -0.88
N ILE A 28 12.43 -1.05 -1.83
CA ILE A 28 11.20 -0.24 -1.68
C ILE A 28 10.23 -0.85 -0.67
N LEU A 29 10.12 -2.18 -0.60
CA LEU A 29 9.31 -2.83 0.45
C LEU A 29 9.90 -2.55 1.84
N MET A 30 11.21 -2.67 2.01
CA MET A 30 11.91 -2.32 3.25
C MET A 30 11.75 -0.83 3.60
N LEU A 31 11.65 0.05 2.59
CA LEU A 31 11.35 1.46 2.81
C LEU A 31 9.96 1.65 3.42
N PHE A 32 8.96 0.86 3.03
CA PHE A 32 7.64 0.92 3.67
C PHE A 32 7.70 0.45 5.12
N ASP A 33 8.43 -0.64 5.39
CA ASP A 33 8.62 -1.14 6.75
C ASP A 33 9.27 -0.08 7.65
N LEU A 34 10.27 0.65 7.15
CA LEU A 34 10.89 1.78 7.85
C LEU A 34 9.87 2.84 8.28
N PHE A 35 8.91 3.18 7.41
CA PHE A 35 7.90 4.19 7.73
C PHE A 35 6.81 3.66 8.68
N GLU A 36 6.50 2.37 8.61
CA GLU A 36 5.55 1.73 9.54
C GLU A 36 6.14 1.54 10.95
N ASP A 37 7.47 1.47 11.09
CA ASP A 37 8.17 1.28 12.37
C ASP A 37 8.06 2.51 13.30
N GLU A 38 7.31 2.36 14.39
CA GLU A 38 7.08 3.41 15.39
C GLU A 38 8.24 3.57 16.38
N SER A 39 9.21 2.65 16.38
CA SER A 39 10.41 2.72 17.23
C SER A 39 11.47 3.69 16.69
N ILE A 40 11.41 4.02 15.41
CA ILE A 40 12.35 4.90 14.72
C ILE A 40 11.80 6.33 14.72
N ASN A 41 12.63 7.29 15.14
CA ASN A 41 12.28 8.70 15.12
C ASN A 41 12.03 9.18 13.67
N GLU A 42 10.92 9.90 13.44
CA GLU A 42 10.56 10.47 12.13
C GLU A 42 11.67 11.30 11.48
N TYR A 43 12.46 12.05 12.27
CA TYR A 43 13.60 12.80 11.74
C TYR A 43 14.71 11.87 11.20
N LEU A 44 14.91 10.72 11.84
CA LEU A 44 15.89 9.72 11.40
C LEU A 44 15.38 8.93 10.20
N LYS A 45 14.06 8.72 10.07
CA LYS A 45 13.48 7.98 8.94
C LYS A 45 13.86 8.62 7.60
N THR A 46 13.90 9.95 7.51
CA THR A 46 14.32 10.66 6.29
C THR A 46 15.76 10.31 5.91
N ASP A 47 16.69 10.36 6.87
CA ASP A 47 18.10 10.03 6.61
C ASP A 47 18.27 8.55 6.24
N VAL A 48 17.58 7.64 6.93
CA VAL A 48 17.63 6.21 6.63
C VAL A 48 17.03 5.92 5.24
N ALA A 49 15.88 6.52 4.92
CA ALA A 49 15.24 6.39 3.62
C ALA A 49 16.15 6.84 2.47
N LEU A 50 16.79 8.01 2.60
CA LEU A 50 17.74 8.48 1.60
C LEU A 50 18.98 7.57 1.49
N ASN A 51 19.46 7.05 2.62
CA ASN A 51 20.56 6.09 2.64
C ASN A 51 20.24 4.74 1.97
N MET A 52 18.96 4.36 1.94
CA MET A 52 18.46 3.19 1.22
C MET A 52 18.29 3.47 -0.27
N LEU A 53 17.77 4.65 -0.61
CA LEU A 53 17.38 5.00 -1.98
C LEU A 53 18.52 5.51 -2.84
N VAL A 54 19.52 6.18 -2.27
CA VAL A 54 20.63 6.79 -3.03
C VAL A 54 21.89 5.95 -2.88
N VAL A 55 22.48 5.57 -4.02
CA VAL A 55 23.69 4.73 -4.06
C VAL A 55 24.91 5.52 -3.59
N ASP A 56 25.17 6.69 -4.20
CA ASP A 56 26.23 7.60 -3.78
C ASP A 56 25.72 8.66 -2.80
N LYS A 57 26.26 8.63 -1.59
CA LYS A 57 25.81 9.43 -0.45
C LYS A 57 26.59 10.74 -0.31
N VAL A 58 27.64 10.96 -1.12
CA VAL A 58 28.50 12.14 -1.00
C VAL A 58 27.68 13.43 -1.16
N ASP A 59 26.81 13.49 -2.18
CA ASP A 59 25.97 14.66 -2.44
C ASP A 59 24.85 14.80 -1.40
N VAL A 60 24.24 13.68 -0.99
CA VAL A 60 23.14 13.66 -0.02
C VAL A 60 23.60 14.10 1.37
N ASN A 61 24.80 13.72 1.78
CA ASN A 61 25.37 14.06 3.09
C ASN A 61 25.70 15.55 3.23
N GLN A 62 25.84 16.27 2.13
CA GLN A 62 26.08 17.72 2.12
C GLN A 62 24.78 18.54 2.24
N LEU A 63 23.62 17.90 2.10
CA LEU A 63 22.32 18.57 2.20
C LEU A 63 21.93 18.80 3.66
N ASP A 64 21.31 19.96 3.90
CA ASP A 64 20.60 20.24 5.15
C ASP A 64 19.31 19.40 5.28
N VAL A 65 18.69 19.46 6.47
CA VAL A 65 17.52 18.64 6.81
C VAL A 65 16.33 18.94 5.90
N GLU A 66 16.11 20.22 5.58
CA GLU A 66 15.04 20.67 4.70
C GLU A 66 15.22 20.13 3.28
N ARG A 67 16.42 20.24 2.71
CA ARG A 67 16.74 19.75 1.36
C ARG A 67 16.68 18.24 1.27
N LYS A 68 17.13 17.51 2.31
CA LYS A 68 16.95 16.05 2.39
C LYS A 68 15.47 15.67 2.34
N SER A 69 14.63 16.39 3.09
CA SER A 69 13.19 16.15 3.10
C SER A 69 12.55 16.43 1.73
N MET A 70 12.95 17.51 1.05
CA MET A 70 12.50 17.82 -0.31
C MET A 70 12.95 16.76 -1.32
N LEU A 71 14.22 16.36 -1.29
CA LEU A 71 14.76 15.32 -2.16
C LEU A 71 13.99 14.00 -2.01
N LEU A 72 13.74 13.57 -0.76
CA LEU A 72 12.97 12.36 -0.49
C LEU A 72 11.55 12.47 -1.04
N LEU A 73 10.86 13.58 -0.77
CA LEU A 73 9.51 13.84 -1.30
C LEU A 73 9.46 13.75 -2.82
N ASP A 74 10.42 14.37 -3.49
CA ASP A 74 10.49 14.38 -4.95
C ASP A 74 10.77 12.98 -5.51
N ILE A 75 11.70 12.22 -4.93
CA ILE A 75 11.98 10.83 -5.35
C ILE A 75 10.73 9.96 -5.19
N LEU A 76 10.08 10.01 -4.02
CA LEU A 76 8.88 9.19 -3.75
C LEU A 76 7.76 9.49 -4.75
N LYS A 77 7.52 10.77 -5.02
CA LYS A 77 6.48 11.19 -5.95
C LYS A 77 6.82 10.83 -7.40
N ASP A 78 7.99 11.22 -7.87
CA ASP A 78 8.33 11.16 -9.30
C ASP A 78 8.73 9.75 -9.73
N ARG A 79 9.41 8.99 -8.87
CA ARG A 79 9.88 7.64 -9.17
C ARG A 79 8.94 6.57 -8.65
N LEU A 80 8.38 6.71 -7.44
CA LEU A 80 7.58 5.63 -6.86
C LEU A 80 6.07 5.82 -7.04
N ASP A 81 5.61 7.02 -7.43
CA ASP A 81 4.19 7.40 -7.44
C ASP A 81 3.58 7.27 -6.03
N ILE A 82 4.37 7.64 -5.01
CA ILE A 82 4.02 7.53 -3.60
C ILE A 82 3.99 8.91 -2.98
N ASP A 83 2.89 9.22 -2.32
CA ASP A 83 2.78 10.41 -1.49
C ASP A 83 3.36 10.10 -0.10
N LEU A 84 4.44 10.77 0.29
CA LEU A 84 5.07 10.58 1.61
C LEU A 84 4.08 10.80 2.76
N ARG A 85 3.04 11.63 2.57
CA ARG A 85 1.98 11.83 3.57
C ARG A 85 1.17 10.58 3.85
N LEU A 86 1.14 9.62 2.92
CA LEU A 86 0.50 8.32 3.10
C LEU A 86 1.41 7.33 3.85
N LEU A 87 2.73 7.51 3.77
CA LEU A 87 3.71 6.66 4.46
C LEU A 87 3.95 7.10 5.90
N MET A 88 4.14 8.40 6.10
CA MET A 88 4.21 8.98 7.43
C MET A 88 2.78 9.00 7.95
N LYS A 89 2.48 8.19 8.97
CA LYS A 89 1.23 8.25 9.76
C LYS A 89 1.10 9.60 10.45
N LYS A 90 1.11 10.72 9.72
CA LYS A 90 0.69 11.99 10.29
C LYS A 90 -0.76 11.75 10.70
N LYS A 91 -0.96 11.75 12.02
CA LYS A 91 -2.14 12.35 12.65
C LYS A 91 -2.24 13.76 12.09
N ILE A 92 -2.71 13.90 10.86
CA ILE A 92 -3.24 15.16 10.42
C ILE A 92 -4.58 15.22 11.16
N GLU A 93 -4.58 15.89 12.30
CA GLU A 93 -5.79 16.48 12.90
C GLU A 93 -6.34 17.59 11.99
N GLU A 94 -6.32 17.39 10.68
CA GLU A 94 -7.11 18.19 9.76
C GLU A 94 -8.51 17.64 9.88
N LYS A 95 -9.44 18.58 10.05
CA LYS A 95 -10.87 18.36 9.94
C LYS A 95 -11.18 17.88 8.51
N GLU A 96 -10.80 16.66 8.18
CA GLU A 96 -11.27 16.01 6.97
C GLU A 96 -12.74 15.67 7.22
N GLU A 97 -13.62 16.34 6.46
CA GLU A 97 -15.00 15.90 6.25
C GLU A 97 -15.04 14.38 6.15
N GLU A 98 -15.99 13.74 6.86
CA GLU A 98 -16.21 12.30 7.01
C GLU A 98 -16.06 11.49 5.70
N LYS A 99 -14.86 11.34 5.15
CA LYS A 99 -14.58 10.39 4.09
C LYS A 99 -14.47 9.04 4.76
N ALA A 100 -15.36 8.13 4.36
CA ALA A 100 -15.31 6.75 4.82
C ALA A 100 -13.88 6.22 4.64
N PRO A 101 -13.31 5.54 5.65
CA PRO A 101 -11.95 5.04 5.57
C PRO A 101 -11.82 4.10 4.36
N THR A 102 -10.77 4.30 3.57
CA THR A 102 -10.47 3.43 2.44
C THR A 102 -10.12 2.04 2.96
N ILE A 103 -10.81 1.02 2.46
CA ILE A 103 -10.55 -0.36 2.85
C ILE A 103 -9.32 -0.84 2.06
N PRO A 104 -8.21 -1.20 2.72
CA PRO A 104 -7.03 -1.69 2.01
C PRO A 104 -7.34 -3.04 1.35
N THR A 105 -6.90 -3.19 0.11
CA THR A 105 -7.10 -4.42 -0.70
C THR A 105 -5.82 -5.23 -0.87
N VAL A 106 -4.67 -4.63 -0.57
CA VAL A 106 -3.33 -5.22 -0.67
C VAL A 106 -2.56 -4.84 0.60
N ASP A 107 -1.85 -5.79 1.16
CA ASP A 107 -0.84 -5.56 2.19
C ASP A 107 0.38 -6.42 1.83
N PHE A 108 1.51 -5.81 1.47
CA PHE A 108 2.66 -6.54 0.92
C PHE A 108 3.30 -7.52 1.91
N VAL A 109 3.10 -7.31 3.23
CA VAL A 109 3.59 -8.22 4.27
C VAL A 109 2.64 -9.41 4.40
N VAL A 110 1.35 -9.15 4.56
CA VAL A 110 0.33 -10.22 4.70
C VAL A 110 0.20 -11.03 3.41
N ASP A 111 0.33 -10.39 2.26
CA ASP A 111 0.18 -11.00 0.95
C ASP A 111 1.49 -11.58 0.40
N ALA A 112 2.62 -11.50 1.11
CA ALA A 112 3.95 -11.89 0.61
C ALA A 112 3.96 -13.26 -0.08
N GLU A 113 3.41 -14.30 0.56
CA GLU A 113 3.32 -15.65 -0.01
C GLU A 113 2.46 -15.71 -1.28
N ARG A 114 1.34 -14.97 -1.30
CA ARG A 114 0.44 -14.90 -2.47
C ARG A 114 1.13 -14.20 -3.62
N ILE A 115 1.84 -13.12 -3.34
CA ILE A 115 2.58 -12.34 -4.33
C ILE A 115 3.68 -13.20 -4.92
N PHE A 116 4.51 -13.81 -4.08
CA PHE A 116 5.58 -14.71 -4.51
C PHE A 116 5.06 -15.84 -5.42
N SER A 117 4.06 -16.58 -4.96
CA SER A 117 3.47 -17.68 -5.74
C SER A 117 2.79 -17.20 -7.03
N SER A 118 2.24 -15.99 -7.05
CA SER A 118 1.60 -15.43 -8.25
C SER A 118 2.61 -15.00 -9.30
N PHE A 119 3.75 -14.43 -8.91
CA PHE A 119 4.83 -14.08 -9.84
C PHE A 119 5.44 -15.33 -10.49
N LEU A 120 5.65 -16.39 -9.71
CA LEU A 120 6.06 -17.69 -10.25
C LEU A 120 5.00 -18.26 -11.20
N PHE A 121 3.73 -18.22 -10.81
CA PHE A 121 2.63 -18.81 -11.59
C PHE A 121 2.40 -18.09 -12.93
N ASP A 122 2.29 -16.76 -12.94
CA ASP A 122 1.93 -16.01 -14.15
C ASP A 122 3.13 -15.70 -15.05
N TYR A 123 4.32 -15.51 -14.45
CA TYR A 123 5.49 -14.99 -15.17
C TYR A 123 6.71 -15.90 -15.11
N SER A 124 6.67 -17.00 -14.33
CA SER A 124 7.85 -17.83 -14.06
C SER A 124 9.02 -17.04 -13.49
N ILE A 125 8.71 -16.04 -12.64
CA ILE A 125 9.69 -15.17 -11.98
C ILE A 125 9.78 -15.55 -10.51
N ASP A 126 10.96 -15.97 -10.07
CA ASP A 126 11.28 -16.13 -8.65
C ASP A 126 11.65 -14.76 -8.06
N LEU A 127 10.80 -14.18 -7.21
CA LEU A 127 11.07 -12.88 -6.60
C LEU A 127 12.27 -12.88 -5.65
N ILE A 128 12.61 -14.02 -5.03
CA ILE A 128 13.78 -14.13 -4.16
C ILE A 128 15.05 -13.97 -4.98
N GLU A 129 15.11 -14.58 -6.17
CA GLU A 129 16.26 -14.42 -7.08
C GLU A 129 16.38 -13.00 -7.68
N GLN A 130 15.30 -12.22 -7.64
CA GLN A 130 15.21 -10.87 -8.21
C GLN A 130 15.48 -9.75 -7.19
N GLN A 131 15.72 -10.07 -5.92
CA GLN A 131 16.11 -9.09 -4.90
C GLN A 131 17.37 -8.32 -5.33
N GLY A 132 17.35 -7.00 -5.16
CA GLY A 132 18.40 -6.08 -5.61
C GLY A 132 18.50 -5.90 -7.13
N LYS A 133 17.65 -6.53 -7.94
CA LYS A 133 17.72 -6.51 -9.41
C LYS A 133 16.48 -5.94 -10.08
N MET A 134 15.29 -6.39 -9.65
CA MET A 134 14.05 -5.97 -10.29
C MET A 134 13.63 -4.59 -9.80
N GLN A 135 13.63 -3.62 -10.72
CA GLN A 135 13.16 -2.27 -10.43
C GLN A 135 11.67 -2.23 -10.06
N TRP A 136 11.32 -1.36 -9.11
CA TRP A 136 9.98 -1.20 -8.54
C TRP A 136 8.90 -0.98 -9.60
N ASN A 137 9.16 -0.20 -10.63
CA ASN A 137 8.20 0.04 -11.71
C ASN A 137 7.85 -1.25 -12.48
N LYS A 138 8.83 -2.12 -12.73
CA LYS A 138 8.63 -3.42 -13.38
C LYS A 138 7.86 -4.36 -12.45
N PHE A 139 8.25 -4.42 -11.17
CA PHE A 139 7.52 -5.18 -10.16
C PHE A 139 6.05 -4.75 -10.11
N MET A 140 5.77 -3.44 -10.02
CA MET A 140 4.40 -2.93 -9.97
C MET A 140 3.64 -3.12 -11.28
N ALA A 141 4.30 -3.05 -12.43
CA ALA A 141 3.67 -3.35 -13.71
C ALA A 141 3.20 -4.82 -13.77
N LEU A 142 4.04 -5.76 -13.33
CA LEU A 142 3.71 -7.18 -13.26
C LEU A 142 2.63 -7.46 -12.21
N PHE A 143 2.78 -6.90 -11.01
CA PHE A 143 1.85 -7.05 -9.90
C PHE A 143 0.43 -6.57 -10.25
N ARG A 144 0.30 -5.40 -10.89
CA ARG A 144 -1.00 -4.85 -11.32
C ARG A 144 -1.69 -5.65 -12.43
N ASN A 145 -0.94 -6.49 -13.13
CA ASN A 145 -1.44 -7.30 -14.26
C ASN A 145 -1.46 -8.80 -13.96
N LEU A 146 -1.39 -9.19 -12.67
CA LEU A 146 -1.57 -10.58 -12.27
C LEU A 146 -2.93 -11.11 -12.76
N SER A 147 -2.93 -12.34 -13.25
CA SER A 147 -4.13 -13.00 -13.74
C SER A 147 -5.09 -13.28 -12.58
N SER A 148 -6.40 -13.29 -12.87
CA SER A 148 -7.42 -13.68 -11.88
C SER A 148 -7.31 -15.13 -11.40
N LYS A 149 -6.48 -15.94 -12.06
CA LYS A 149 -6.20 -17.33 -11.70
C LYS A 149 -5.09 -17.45 -10.66
N SER A 150 -4.20 -16.46 -10.58
CA SER A 150 -3.10 -16.46 -9.61
C SER A 150 -3.60 -16.39 -8.15
N PRO A 151 -2.83 -16.89 -7.17
CA PRO A 151 -3.20 -16.82 -5.76
C PRO A 151 -3.53 -15.40 -5.25
N MET A 152 -2.82 -14.39 -5.73
CA MET A 152 -3.07 -12.99 -5.40
C MET A 152 -4.26 -12.42 -6.18
N GLY A 153 -4.40 -12.77 -7.46
CA GLY A 153 -5.55 -12.38 -8.28
C GLY A 153 -6.88 -12.88 -7.71
N GLN A 154 -6.90 -14.11 -7.17
CA GLN A 154 -8.07 -14.65 -6.47
C GLN A 154 -8.37 -13.88 -5.18
N ALA A 155 -7.35 -13.58 -4.37
CA ALA A 155 -7.53 -12.80 -3.14
C ALA A 155 -8.08 -11.40 -3.46
N LEU A 156 -7.50 -10.71 -4.44
CA LEU A 156 -7.96 -9.39 -4.88
C LEU A 156 -9.40 -9.44 -5.38
N HIS A 157 -9.75 -10.45 -6.18
CA HIS A 157 -11.11 -10.64 -6.66
C HIS A 157 -12.12 -10.72 -5.50
N TYR A 158 -11.88 -11.59 -4.51
CA TYR A 158 -12.82 -11.73 -3.40
C TYR A 158 -12.82 -10.50 -2.50
N ARG A 159 -11.70 -9.79 -2.32
CA ARG A 159 -11.67 -8.53 -1.56
C ARG A 159 -12.52 -7.44 -2.21
N THR A 160 -12.53 -7.34 -3.54
CA THR A 160 -13.19 -6.23 -4.26
C THR A 160 -14.55 -6.56 -4.85
N CYS A 161 -14.90 -7.83 -5.08
CA CYS A 161 -16.17 -8.17 -5.73
C CYS A 161 -17.39 -7.79 -4.89
N ASP A 162 -18.51 -7.45 -5.53
CA ASP A 162 -19.76 -7.21 -4.82
C ASP A 162 -20.48 -8.52 -4.48
N ILE A 163 -21.20 -8.53 -3.36
CA ILE A 163 -22.14 -9.61 -3.08
C ILE A 163 -23.41 -9.31 -3.91
N PRO A 164 -23.83 -10.21 -4.82
CA PRO A 164 -24.98 -9.94 -5.67
C PRO A 164 -26.25 -9.71 -4.84
N PRO A 165 -27.21 -8.90 -5.34
CA PRO A 165 -28.48 -8.65 -4.66
C PRO A 165 -29.23 -9.97 -4.47
N LYS A 166 -30.00 -10.10 -3.38
CA LYS A 166 -30.69 -11.34 -3.05
C LYS A 166 -31.76 -11.67 -4.10
N ASP A 167 -31.70 -12.87 -4.65
CA ASP A 167 -32.70 -13.49 -5.51
C ASP A 167 -33.12 -14.87 -4.93
N LYS A 168 -34.21 -15.45 -5.43
CA LYS A 168 -34.73 -16.77 -5.06
C LYS A 168 -33.73 -17.90 -5.30
N THR A 169 -32.79 -17.72 -6.24
CA THR A 169 -31.88 -18.78 -6.68
C THR A 169 -30.44 -18.64 -6.17
N ASN A 170 -30.05 -17.48 -5.64
CA ASN A 170 -28.64 -17.15 -5.38
C ASN A 170 -28.23 -17.22 -3.91
N SER A 171 -29.05 -17.84 -3.05
CA SER A 171 -28.77 -17.93 -1.61
C SER A 171 -27.41 -18.55 -1.32
N ASP A 172 -27.08 -19.67 -1.98
CA ASP A 172 -25.84 -20.39 -1.70
C ASP A 172 -24.61 -19.72 -2.32
N GLU A 173 -24.75 -19.10 -3.49
CA GLU A 173 -23.66 -18.31 -4.08
C GLU A 173 -23.31 -17.10 -3.19
N ARG A 174 -24.33 -16.41 -2.65
CA ARG A 174 -24.10 -15.30 -1.71
C ARG A 174 -23.40 -15.77 -0.44
N LYS A 175 -23.75 -16.96 0.09
CA LYS A 175 -23.04 -17.54 1.24
C LYS A 175 -21.60 -17.87 0.89
N ARG A 176 -21.34 -18.44 -0.29
CA ARG A 176 -19.99 -18.76 -0.78
C ARG A 176 -19.13 -17.49 -0.87
N ILE A 177 -19.63 -16.44 -1.54
CA ILE A 177 -18.89 -15.17 -1.69
C ILE A 177 -18.60 -14.56 -0.32
N LYS A 178 -19.56 -14.54 0.61
CA LYS A 178 -19.34 -14.05 1.98
C LYS A 178 -18.23 -14.80 2.70
N LYS A 179 -18.26 -16.13 2.65
CA LYS A 179 -17.22 -16.97 3.26
C LYS A 179 -15.84 -16.70 2.65
N MET A 180 -15.76 -16.53 1.33
CA MET A 180 -14.49 -16.22 0.67
C MET A 180 -14.01 -14.81 1.01
N LYS A 181 -14.91 -13.83 1.10
CA LYS A 181 -14.58 -12.49 1.58
C LYS A 181 -13.97 -12.51 2.97
N GLU A 182 -14.58 -13.23 3.91
CA GLU A 182 -14.05 -13.41 5.27
C GLU A 182 -12.69 -14.11 5.27
N LEU A 183 -12.52 -15.13 4.41
CA LEU A 183 -11.26 -15.89 4.31
C LEU A 183 -10.09 -15.03 3.79
N TYR A 184 -10.34 -14.13 2.85
CA TYR A 184 -9.31 -13.28 2.25
C TYR A 184 -9.21 -11.89 2.87
N GLU A 185 -10.06 -11.56 3.85
CA GLU A 185 -10.10 -10.25 4.50
C GLU A 185 -8.74 -9.94 5.14
N LEU A 186 -8.20 -8.75 4.85
CA LEU A 186 -6.96 -8.30 5.49
C LEU A 186 -7.23 -7.93 6.96
N PRO A 187 -6.28 -8.14 7.88
CA PRO A 187 -6.43 -7.73 9.28
C PRO A 187 -6.79 -6.25 9.45
N LYS A 188 -6.12 -5.36 8.70
CA LYS A 188 -6.42 -3.92 8.68
C LYS A 188 -7.85 -3.64 8.18
N ALA A 189 -8.30 -4.33 7.14
CA ALA A 189 -9.66 -4.21 6.60
C ALA A 189 -10.73 -4.69 7.60
N LYS A 190 -10.47 -5.82 8.26
CA LYS A 190 -11.34 -6.39 9.30
C LYS A 190 -11.52 -5.43 10.47
N ALA A 191 -10.43 -4.85 10.97
CA ALA A 191 -10.49 -3.88 12.06
C ALA A 191 -11.33 -2.64 11.70
N ILE A 192 -11.17 -2.10 10.48
CA ILE A 192 -11.97 -0.98 9.99
C ILE A 192 -13.46 -1.35 9.93
N ARG A 193 -13.79 -2.53 9.39
CA ARG A 193 -15.18 -3.01 9.29
C ARG A 193 -15.82 -3.17 10.66
N GLU A 194 -15.13 -3.80 11.60
CA GLU A 194 -15.62 -4.00 12.97
C GLU A 194 -15.85 -2.65 13.69
N GLN A 195 -14.95 -1.68 13.50
CA GLN A 195 -15.11 -0.33 14.04
C GLN A 195 -16.35 0.39 13.44
N GLN A 196 -16.55 0.29 12.12
CA GLN A 196 -17.72 0.86 11.45
C GLN A 196 -19.04 0.23 11.92
N GLU A 197 -19.06 -1.10 12.07
CA GLU A 197 -20.21 -1.84 12.58
C GLU A 197 -20.55 -1.40 14.02
N PHE A 198 -19.53 -1.22 14.86
CA PHE A 198 -19.69 -0.74 16.23
C PHE A 198 -20.26 0.69 16.28
N ILE A 199 -19.72 1.62 15.49
CA ILE A 199 -20.23 3.01 15.41
C ILE A 199 -21.68 3.03 14.91
N ALA A 200 -22.01 2.23 13.88
CA ALA A 200 -23.37 2.13 13.36
C ALA A 200 -24.35 1.57 14.40
N PHE A 201 -23.90 0.60 15.20
CA PHE A 201 -24.67 0.06 16.32
C PHE A 201 -24.94 1.13 17.39
N GLN A 202 -23.91 1.88 17.81
CA GLN A 202 -24.06 2.98 18.77
C GLN A 202 -25.08 4.02 18.31
N LYS A 203 -24.96 4.50 17.06
CA LYS A 203 -25.91 5.47 16.47
C LYS A 203 -27.35 4.95 16.47
N ARG A 204 -27.56 3.65 16.18
CA ARG A 204 -28.89 3.02 16.23
C ARG A 204 -29.46 2.98 17.65
N MET A 205 -28.62 2.67 18.63
CA MET A 205 -29.02 2.62 20.04
C MET A 205 -29.37 4.01 20.59
N GLU A 206 -28.60 5.04 20.25
CA GLU A 206 -28.89 6.44 20.60
C GLU A 206 -30.22 6.90 20.00
N ALA A 207 -30.42 6.66 18.69
CA ALA A 207 -31.68 7.00 18.02
C ALA A 207 -32.90 6.28 18.62
N GLN A 208 -32.72 5.06 19.16
CA GLN A 208 -33.79 4.37 19.89
C GLN A 208 -34.05 4.99 21.27
N LYS A 209 -33.00 5.41 22.00
CA LYS A 209 -33.12 6.08 23.30
C LYS A 209 -33.81 7.44 23.19
N ASP A 210 -33.49 8.24 22.17
CA ASP A 210 -34.11 9.54 21.95
C ASP A 210 -35.60 9.41 21.59
N LYS A 211 -35.95 8.39 20.81
CA LYS A 211 -37.36 8.04 20.54
C LYS A 211 -38.13 7.58 21.77
N MET A 212 -37.47 7.00 22.77
CA MET A 212 -38.11 6.60 24.04
C MET A 212 -38.22 7.76 25.04
N LYS A 213 -37.32 8.75 25.01
CA LYS A 213 -37.35 9.93 25.90
C LYS A 213 -38.28 11.05 25.42
N GLY A 214 -38.58 11.11 24.12
CA GLY A 214 -39.52 12.09 23.54
C GLY A 214 -41.00 11.67 23.61
N ARG A 215 -41.38 10.78 24.53
CA ARG A 215 -42.71 10.20 24.69
C ARG A 215 -43.25 10.41 26.10
#